data_AF-R5B244-F1
#
_entry.id   AF-R5B244-F1
#
_cell.length_a   1.000
_cell.length_b   1.000
_cell.length_c   1.000
_cell.angle_alpha   90.00
_cell.angle_beta   90.00
_cell.angle_gamma   90.00
#
_symmetry.space_group_name_H-M   'P 1'
#
loop_
_entity.id
_entity.type
_entity.pdbx_description
1 polymer ?
#
loop_
_entity_poly.entity_id
_entity_poly.type
_entity_poly.pdbx_seq_one_letter_code
_entity_poly.pdbx_strand_id
1 'polypeptide(L)'
;MPLVAFNINLSTSDVSVASKIAKIIRRSSGGLDCVKALGIMLEDRNIAQVSINMTDFTRTPLYRVLEMVRFEAARYGVHVTGTEIIGLTPMRALVDCAEYYLQIENFNADKQVLENYIQ
;
A
#
# COMPACT_ATOMS: atom_id res chain seq x y z
N MET A 1 -6.06 -13.71 8.57
CA MET A 1 -5.61 -13.24 7.25
C MET A 1 -4.08 -13.19 7.26
N PRO A 2 -3.37 -13.62 6.21
CA PRO A 2 -1.91 -13.44 6.15
C PRO A 2 -1.55 -11.96 6.09
N LEU A 3 -0.39 -11.63 6.62
CA LEU A 3 0.19 -10.29 6.54
C LEU A 3 0.68 -10.01 5.12
N VAL A 4 0.45 -8.79 4.61
CA VAL A 4 1.05 -8.31 3.35
C VAL A 4 2.06 -7.23 3.66
N ALA A 5 3.32 -7.46 3.29
CA ALA A 5 4.38 -6.47 3.36
C ALA A 5 4.38 -5.65 2.07
N PHE A 6 4.08 -4.37 2.18
CA PHE A 6 3.82 -3.46 1.06
C PHE A 6 4.55 -2.14 1.31
N ASN A 7 5.48 -1.77 0.44
CA ASN A 7 6.22 -0.53 0.59
C ASN A 7 5.88 0.45 -0.53
N ILE A 8 5.94 1.74 -0.22
CA ILE A 8 5.63 2.82 -1.16
C ILE A 8 6.82 3.78 -1.26
N ASN A 9 7.37 3.90 -2.47
CA ASN A 9 8.53 4.73 -2.77
C ASN A 9 8.13 6.18 -2.99
N LEU A 10 8.89 7.11 -2.41
CA LEU A 10 8.66 8.55 -2.57
C LEU A 10 9.73 9.17 -3.48
N SER A 11 9.37 10.26 -4.16
CA SER A 11 10.25 11.03 -5.04
C SER A 11 11.27 11.92 -4.29
N THR A 12 11.61 11.57 -3.06
CA THR A 12 12.50 12.33 -2.17
C THR A 12 13.39 11.37 -1.38
N SER A 13 14.58 11.79 -0.99
CA SER A 13 15.42 11.09 0.00
C SER A 13 15.16 11.54 1.44
N ASP A 14 14.26 12.50 1.66
CA ASP A 14 13.92 12.98 3.00
C ASP A 14 13.05 11.97 3.75
N VAL A 15 13.70 11.13 4.57
CA VAL A 15 13.06 10.13 5.44
C VAL A 15 12.08 10.76 6.44
N SER A 16 12.24 12.05 6.78
CA SER A 16 11.31 12.74 7.67
C SER A 16 9.92 12.88 7.05
N VAL A 17 9.84 13.02 5.72
CA VAL A 17 8.57 13.02 4.97
C VAL A 17 7.93 11.65 5.07
N ALA A 18 8.66 10.58 4.75
CA ALA A 18 8.16 9.20 4.87
C ALA A 18 7.69 8.87 6.29
N SER A 19 8.44 9.33 7.31
CA SER A 19 8.12 9.09 8.72
C SER A 19 6.86 9.83 9.19
N LYS A 20 6.64 11.07 8.72
CA LYS A 20 5.41 11.82 8.98
C LYS A 20 4.21 11.12 8.36
N ILE A 21 4.32 10.70 7.10
CA ILE A 21 3.26 9.95 6.40
C ILE A 21 2.97 8.62 7.10
N ALA A 22 4.01 7.86 7.45
CA ALA A 22 3.88 6.59 8.18
C ALA A 22 3.14 6.77 9.51
N LYS A 23 3.41 7.85 10.24
CA LYS A 23 2.70 8.18 11.49
C LYS A 23 1.23 8.49 11.25
N ILE A 24 0.87 9.14 10.13
CA ILE A 24 -0.52 9.44 9.79
C ILE A 24 -1.30 8.17 9.46
N ILE A 25 -0.72 7.26 8.66
CA ILE A 25 -1.45 6.08 8.17
C ILE A 25 -1.52 4.93 9.17
N ARG A 26 -0.60 4.82 10.13
CA ARG A 26 -0.53 3.64 11.02
C ARG A 26 -1.58 3.68 12.13
N ARG A 27 -2.17 2.51 12.41
CA ARG A 27 -3.21 2.33 13.45
C ARG A 27 -2.78 2.83 14.82
N SER A 28 -1.54 2.58 15.23
CA SER A 28 -1.03 2.96 16.56
C SER A 28 -0.97 4.48 16.80
N SER A 29 -1.19 5.29 15.77
CA SER A 29 -1.26 6.75 15.84
C SER A 29 -2.63 7.29 15.45
N GLY A 30 -3.66 6.43 15.39
CA GLY A 30 -5.04 6.79 15.03
C GLY A 30 -5.35 6.74 13.54
N GLY A 31 -4.43 6.23 12.72
CA GLY A 31 -4.60 6.07 11.28
C GLY A 31 -5.51 4.92 10.88
N LEU A 32 -5.22 4.34 9.71
CA LEU A 32 -6.01 3.26 9.13
C LEU A 32 -5.96 1.99 9.99
N ASP A 33 -7.09 1.29 10.07
CA ASP A 33 -7.14 0.00 10.72
C ASP A 33 -6.22 -1.01 10.04
N CYS A 34 -5.63 -1.94 10.79
CA CYS A 34 -4.79 -3.01 10.29
C CYS A 34 -3.53 -2.56 9.53
N VAL A 35 -3.12 -1.29 9.69
CA VAL A 35 -1.90 -0.73 9.10
C VAL A 35 -0.84 -0.50 10.17
N LYS A 36 0.35 -1.07 9.97
CA LYS A 36 1.57 -0.69 10.68
C LYS A 36 2.52 -0.07 9.67
N ALA A 37 3.09 1.09 9.97
CA ALA A 37 3.98 1.77 9.02
C ALA A 37 5.16 2.46 9.71
N LEU A 38 6.27 2.55 8.97
CA LEU A 38 7.50 3.28 9.32
C LEU A 38 8.04 3.99 8.08
N GLY A 39 8.68 5.15 8.27
CA GLY A 39 9.48 5.78 7.22
C GLY A 39 10.90 5.24 7.28
N ILE A 40 11.44 4.81 6.14
CA ILE A 40 12.79 4.27 6.02
C ILE A 40 13.53 4.89 4.83
N MET A 41 14.86 4.81 4.87
CA MET A 41 15.73 5.14 3.74
C MET A 41 16.05 3.86 2.96
N LEU A 42 15.98 3.91 1.64
CA LEU A 42 16.63 2.93 0.77
C LEU A 42 17.96 3.52 0.32
N GLU A 43 19.02 3.21 1.06
CA GLU A 43 20.36 3.78 0.85
C GLU A 43 20.86 3.56 -0.58
N ASP A 44 20.72 2.34 -1.13
CA ASP A 44 21.21 1.98 -2.47
C ASP A 44 20.55 2.78 -3.60
N ARG A 45 19.36 3.33 -3.35
CA ARG A 45 18.58 4.09 -4.34
C ARG A 45 18.49 5.57 -4.01
N ASN A 46 19.02 6.00 -2.86
CA ASN A 46 18.89 7.35 -2.33
C ASN A 46 17.43 7.86 -2.34
N ILE A 47 16.48 7.03 -1.88
CA ILE A 47 15.06 7.40 -1.78
C ILE A 47 14.47 7.02 -0.41
N ALA A 48 13.53 7.84 0.05
CA ALA A 48 12.71 7.56 1.21
C ALA A 48 11.53 6.67 0.80
N GLN A 49 11.15 5.77 1.70
CA GLN A 49 10.10 4.78 1.48
C GLN A 49 9.20 4.73 2.72
N VAL A 50 7.89 4.64 2.50
CA VAL A 50 6.93 4.27 3.56
C VAL A 50 6.82 2.76 3.55
N SER A 51 7.43 2.10 4.54
CA SER A 51 7.34 0.65 4.72
C SER A 51 6.09 0.28 5.52
N ILE A 52 5.29 -0.66 5.01
CA ILE A 52 3.97 -0.96 5.56
C ILE A 52 3.79 -2.47 5.72
N ASN A 53 3.29 -2.84 6.90
CA ASN A 53 2.76 -4.16 7.17
C ASN A 53 1.24 -4.07 7.31
N MET A 54 0.54 -4.68 6.36
CA MET A 54 -0.91 -4.82 6.34
C MET A 54 -1.28 -6.08 7.11
N THR A 55 -1.77 -5.93 8.35
CA THR A 55 -2.11 -7.08 9.20
C THR A 55 -3.43 -7.74 8.80
N ASP A 56 -4.28 -7.02 8.06
CA ASP A 56 -5.51 -7.54 7.45
C ASP A 56 -5.90 -6.66 6.26
N PHE A 57 -5.58 -7.12 5.05
CA PHE A 57 -5.86 -6.38 3.81
C PHE A 57 -7.35 -6.38 3.44
N THR A 58 -8.16 -7.25 4.04
CA THR A 58 -9.61 -7.32 3.75
C THR A 58 -10.39 -6.21 4.46
N ARG A 59 -9.85 -5.70 5.56
CA ARG A 59 -10.41 -4.55 6.30
C ARG A 59 -9.90 -3.22 5.75
N THR A 60 -8.61 -3.17 5.42
CA THR A 60 -7.98 -2.03 4.77
C THR A 60 -7.24 -2.50 3.52
N PRO A 61 -7.78 -2.26 2.31
CA PRO A 61 -7.15 -2.72 1.07
C PRO A 61 -5.93 -1.88 0.71
N LEU A 62 -5.01 -2.45 -0.09
CA LEU A 62 -3.73 -1.79 -0.42
C LEU A 62 -3.94 -0.48 -1.17
N TYR A 63 -4.93 -0.41 -2.09
CA TYR A 63 -5.23 0.81 -2.83
C TYR A 63 -5.55 1.98 -1.89
N ARG A 64 -6.26 1.73 -0.77
CA ARG A 64 -6.65 2.79 0.17
C ARG A 64 -5.43 3.37 0.88
N VAL A 65 -4.48 2.52 1.25
CA VAL A 65 -3.23 2.97 1.85
C VAL A 65 -2.39 3.72 0.82
N LEU A 66 -2.31 3.23 -0.41
CA LEU A 66 -1.59 3.88 -1.50
C LEU A 66 -2.13 5.29 -1.77
N GLU A 67 -3.45 5.44 -1.92
CA GLU A 67 -4.07 6.74 -2.18
C GLU A 67 -3.91 7.70 -1.02
N MET A 68 -3.99 7.23 0.23
CA MET A 68 -3.71 8.07 1.39
C MET A 68 -2.25 8.53 1.41
N VAL A 69 -1.29 7.66 1.07
CA VAL A 69 0.13 8.05 0.96
C VAL A 69 0.35 9.04 -0.18
N ARG A 70 -0.31 8.87 -1.34
CA ARG A 70 -0.24 9.86 -2.44
C ARG A 70 -0.75 11.22 -1.99
N PHE A 71 -1.90 11.25 -1.32
CA PHE A 71 -2.50 12.48 -0.81
C PHE A 71 -1.58 13.17 0.21
N GLU A 72 -1.06 12.44 1.19
CA GLU A 72 -0.18 13.01 2.20
C GLU A 72 1.19 13.44 1.62
N ALA A 73 1.76 12.69 0.68
CA ALA A 73 3.01 13.05 0.01
C ALA A 73 2.88 14.36 -0.79
N ALA A 74 1.75 14.56 -1.48
CA ALA A 74 1.50 15.77 -2.28
C ALA A 74 1.56 17.05 -1.44
N ARG A 75 1.22 16.99 -0.15
CA ARG A 75 1.31 18.13 0.80
C ARG A 75 2.75 18.61 1.02
N TYR A 76 3.73 17.77 0.70
CA TYR A 76 5.16 18.07 0.81
C TYR A 76 5.80 18.34 -0.57
N GLY A 77 5.02 18.43 -1.65
CA GLY A 77 5.55 18.53 -3.02
C GLY A 77 6.23 17.24 -3.50
N VAL A 78 5.95 16.11 -2.84
CA VAL A 78 6.51 14.79 -3.12
C VAL A 78 5.45 13.93 -3.79
N HIS A 79 5.85 13.05 -4.69
CA HIS A 79 4.94 12.07 -5.31
C HIS A 79 5.43 10.65 -5.09
N VAL A 80 4.50 9.69 -5.20
CA VAL A 80 4.83 8.27 -5.17
C VAL A 80 5.45 7.86 -6.50
N THR A 81 6.63 7.27 -6.48
CA THR A 81 7.39 6.83 -7.67
C THR A 81 7.20 5.34 -7.98
N GLY A 82 6.67 4.57 -7.04
CA GLY A 82 6.40 3.15 -7.22
C GLY A 82 6.02 2.47 -5.91
N THR A 83 5.67 1.19 -6.02
CA THR A 83 5.30 0.35 -4.87
C THR A 83 5.95 -1.00 -4.97
N GLU A 84 6.17 -1.66 -3.84
CA GLU A 84 6.85 -2.95 -3.76
C GLU A 84 6.08 -3.90 -2.85
N ILE A 85 5.89 -5.15 -3.29
CA ILE A 85 5.44 -6.24 -2.44
C ILE A 85 6.67 -7.03 -2.03
N ILE A 86 6.81 -7.28 -0.74
CA ILE A 86 7.94 -8.02 -0.19
C ILE A 86 7.48 -9.47 0.07
N GLY A 87 8.04 -10.41 -0.69
CA GLY A 87 7.70 -11.83 -0.60
C GLY A 87 6.41 -12.18 -1.34
N LEU A 88 5.57 -13.00 -0.73
CA LEU A 88 4.31 -13.48 -1.32
C LEU A 88 3.14 -12.60 -0.89
N THR A 89 2.13 -12.50 -1.76
CA THR A 89 0.89 -11.79 -1.46
C THR A 89 -0.32 -12.62 -1.87
N PRO A 90 -1.44 -12.56 -1.14
CA PRO A 90 -2.69 -13.14 -1.58
C PRO A 90 -3.19 -12.46 -2.85
N MET A 91 -3.65 -13.25 -3.83
CA MET A 91 -4.25 -12.74 -5.08
C MET A 91 -5.33 -11.70 -4.81
N ARG A 92 -6.19 -11.94 -3.81
CA ARG A 92 -7.28 -11.03 -3.44
C ARG A 92 -6.79 -9.61 -3.16
N ALA A 93 -5.62 -9.44 -2.51
CA ALA A 93 -5.07 -8.12 -2.21
C ALA A 93 -4.74 -7.30 -3.47
N LEU A 94 -4.38 -7.99 -4.56
CA LEU A 94 -4.13 -7.37 -5.87
C LEU A 94 -5.43 -7.13 -6.64
N VAL A 95 -6.35 -8.10 -6.64
CA VAL A 95 -7.65 -8.00 -7.32
C VAL A 95 -8.46 -6.83 -6.76
N ASP A 96 -8.50 -6.64 -5.44
CA ASP A 96 -9.20 -5.50 -4.82
C ASP A 96 -8.64 -4.15 -5.31
N CYS A 97 -7.35 -4.08 -5.63
CA CYS A 97 -6.75 -2.88 -6.22
C CYS A 97 -7.17 -2.71 -7.68
N ALA A 98 -7.13 -3.79 -8.46
CA ALA A 98 -7.55 -3.76 -9.86
C ALA A 98 -9.02 -3.33 -9.98
N GLU A 99 -9.90 -3.90 -9.16
CA GLU A 99 -11.32 -3.52 -9.11
C GLU A 99 -11.50 -2.04 -8.78
N TYR A 100 -10.77 -1.53 -7.77
CA TYR A 100 -10.82 -0.12 -7.41
C TYR A 100 -10.34 0.81 -8.54
N TYR A 101 -9.22 0.53 -9.20
CA TYR A 101 -8.69 1.44 -10.22
C TYR A 101 -9.38 1.30 -11.58
N LEU A 102 -9.79 0.09 -11.96
CA LEU A 102 -10.40 -0.17 -13.27
C LEU A 102 -11.90 0.13 -13.29
N GLN A 103 -12.57 0.16 -12.13
CA GLN A 103 -14.00 0.46 -12.03
C GLN A 103 -14.84 -0.41 -12.97
N ILE A 104 -14.49 -1.70 -13.07
CA ILE A 104 -15.11 -2.63 -14.01
C ILE A 104 -16.57 -2.82 -13.62
N GLU A 105 -17.48 -2.52 -14.55
CA GLU A 105 -18.91 -2.68 -14.32
C GLU A 105 -19.31 -4.15 -14.12
N ASN A 106 -20.14 -4.42 -13.12
CA ASN A 106 -20.68 -5.75 -12.80
C ASN A 106 -19.61 -6.85 -12.60
N PHE A 107 -18.40 -6.47 -12.20
CA PHE A 107 -17.33 -7.42 -11.93
C PHE A 107 -17.60 -8.21 -10.64
N ASN A 108 -17.44 -9.53 -10.72
CA ASN A 108 -17.45 -10.42 -9.57
C ASN A 108 -16.13 -11.18 -9.51
N ALA A 109 -15.24 -10.75 -8.61
CA ALA A 109 -13.92 -11.32 -8.41
C ALA A 109 -13.94 -12.83 -8.13
N ASP A 110 -14.97 -13.35 -7.48
CA ASP A 110 -15.05 -14.77 -7.12
C ASP A 110 -15.45 -15.64 -8.34
N LYS A 111 -16.07 -15.05 -9.36
CA LYS A 111 -16.55 -15.75 -10.56
C LYS A 111 -15.74 -15.47 -11.83
N GLN A 112 -15.09 -14.32 -11.91
CA GLN A 112 -14.47 -13.82 -13.14
C GLN A 112 -12.94 -13.79 -13.10
N VAL A 113 -12.32 -14.16 -11.97
CA VAL A 113 -10.87 -14.38 -11.88
C VAL A 113 -10.58 -15.84 -12.23
N LEU A 114 -9.79 -16.06 -13.28
CA LEU A 114 -9.51 -17.39 -13.84
C LEU A 114 -8.83 -18.30 -12.81
N GLU A 115 -7.89 -17.76 -12.05
CA GLU A 115 -7.09 -18.47 -11.07
C GLU A 115 -7.92 -19.07 -9.92
N ASN A 116 -9.17 -18.62 -9.71
CA ASN A 116 -10.10 -19.28 -8.77
C ASN A 116 -10.49 -20.70 -9.21
N TYR A 117 -10.25 -21.06 -10.48
CA TYR A 117 -10.62 -22.34 -11.09
C TYR A 117 -9.40 -23.21 -11.44
N ILE A 118 -8.19 -22.71 -11.19
CA ILE A 118 -6.95 -23.44 -11.45
C ILE A 118 -6.52 -24.08 -10.10
N GLN A 119 -6.22 -25.37 -10.13
CA GLN A 119 -5.70 -26.14 -8.98
C GLN A 119 -4.18 -26.14 -8.95
#